data_AF-A0A9E5FVR3-F1
#
_entry.id   AF-A0A9E5FVR3-F1
#
_cell.length_a   1.000
_cell.length_b   1.000
_cell.length_c   1.000
_cell.angle_alpha   90.00
_cell.angle_beta   90.00
_cell.angle_gamma   90.00
#
_symmetry.space_group_name_H-M   'P 1'
#
loop_
_entity.id
_entity.type
_entity.pdbx_description
1 polymer ?
#
loop_
_entity_poly.entity_id
_entity_poly.type
_entity_poly.pdbx_seq_one_letter_code
_entity_poly.pdbx_strand_id
1 'polypeptide(L)'
;MSRRQFVILSREPATNGNMPALGSRSEVTAGLAHCNTGPETVGGDTLYGPGLELQLPLNQDPVRQMVLTISDDDIAWIMIMRIAREFGWKILDTESGREFQA
;
A
#
# COMPACT_ATOMS: atom_id res chain seq x y z
N MET A 1 -17.48 13.53 2.32
CA MET A 1 -16.27 13.81 1.50
C MET A 1 -15.73 12.48 1.04
N SER A 2 -15.49 12.31 -0.27
CA SER A 2 -14.83 11.09 -0.77
C SER A 2 -13.42 11.03 -0.18
N ARG A 3 -13.04 9.93 0.47
CA ARG A 3 -11.66 9.77 0.94
C ARG A 3 -10.80 9.47 -0.27
N ARG A 4 -9.68 10.18 -0.43
CA ARG A 4 -8.79 9.98 -1.59
C ARG A 4 -8.13 8.60 -1.50
N GLN A 5 -8.23 7.83 -2.57
CA GLN A 5 -7.74 6.46 -2.64
C GLN A 5 -6.65 6.29 -3.69
N PHE A 6 -5.75 5.37 -3.37
CA PHE A 6 -4.67 4.93 -4.24
C PHE A 6 -4.59 3.41 -4.22
N VAL A 7 -4.02 2.83 -5.26
CA VAL A 7 -3.68 1.41 -5.31
C VAL A 7 -2.17 1.26 -5.34
N ILE A 8 -1.66 0.41 -4.47
CA ILE A 8 -0.24 0.03 -4.45
C ILE A 8 -0.08 -1.26 -5.25
N LEU A 9 0.85 -1.24 -6.21
CA LEU A 9 1.14 -2.31 -7.15
C LEU A 9 2.65 -2.57 -7.22
N SER A 10 3.03 -3.77 -7.67
CA SER A 10 4.43 -4.06 -7.99
C SER A 10 4.90 -3.16 -9.16
N ARG A 11 6.20 -2.85 -9.19
CA ARG A 11 6.83 -2.19 -10.35
C ARG A 11 7.00 -3.13 -11.54
N GLU A 12 7.03 -4.43 -11.29
CA GLU A 12 7.12 -5.41 -12.35
C GLU A 12 5.82 -5.43 -13.18
N PRO A 13 5.91 -5.55 -14.51
CA PRO A 13 4.73 -5.61 -15.36
C PRO A 13 3.94 -6.89 -15.10
N ALA A 14 2.61 -6.79 -15.22
CA ALA A 14 1.75 -7.97 -15.19
C ALA A 14 2.11 -8.91 -16.35
N THR A 15 2.29 -10.19 -16.03
CA THR A 15 2.60 -11.24 -17.01
C THR A 15 1.40 -12.17 -17.13
N ASN A 16 0.86 -12.34 -18.34
CA ASN A 16 -0.32 -13.19 -18.61
C ASN A 16 -1.53 -12.88 -17.71
N GLY A 17 -1.78 -11.60 -17.42
CA GLY A 17 -2.88 -11.16 -16.57
C GLY A 17 -2.65 -11.34 -15.07
N ASN A 18 -1.52 -11.91 -14.65
CA ASN A 18 -1.15 -12.02 -13.24
C ASN A 18 -0.30 -10.83 -12.81
N MET A 19 -0.78 -10.11 -11.79
CA MET A 19 -0.02 -9.07 -11.12
C MET A 19 1.11 -9.70 -10.29
N PRO A 20 2.35 -9.21 -10.40
CA PRO A 20 3.46 -9.68 -9.59
C PRO A 20 3.19 -9.44 -8.10
N ALA A 21 3.79 -10.28 -7.26
CA ALA A 21 3.64 -10.15 -5.82
C ALA A 21 4.39 -8.92 -5.30
N LEU A 22 3.82 -8.26 -4.30
CA LEU A 22 4.50 -7.27 -3.45
C LEU A 22 5.38 -7.96 -2.39
N GLY A 23 5.00 -9.17 -2.00
CA GLY A 23 5.68 -10.01 -1.01
C GLY A 23 4.69 -10.96 -0.33
N SER A 24 5.19 -11.84 0.54
CA SER A 24 4.28 -12.55 1.46
C SER A 24 3.61 -11.56 2.41
N ARG A 25 2.46 -11.94 2.95
CA ARG A 25 1.73 -11.08 3.89
C ARG A 25 2.58 -10.67 5.09
N SER A 26 3.35 -11.61 5.66
CA SER A 26 4.23 -11.34 6.80
C SER A 26 5.36 -10.39 6.45
N GLU A 27 5.99 -10.53 5.28
CA GLU A 27 7.04 -9.61 4.81
C GLU A 27 6.50 -8.21 4.58
N VAL A 28 5.33 -8.09 3.93
CA VAL A 28 4.68 -6.79 3.67
C VAL A 28 4.33 -6.10 4.99
N THR A 29 3.71 -6.81 5.94
CA THR A 29 3.36 -6.23 7.25
C THR A 29 4.61 -5.86 8.06
N ALA A 30 5.64 -6.72 8.08
CA ALA A 30 6.88 -6.44 8.80
C ALA A 30 7.65 -5.25 8.19
N GLY A 31 7.67 -5.14 6.86
CA GLY A 31 8.22 -4.00 6.16
C GLY A 31 7.46 -2.71 6.50
N LEU A 32 6.13 -2.72 6.34
CA LEU A 32 5.29 -1.55 6.63
C LEU A 32 5.39 -1.08 8.09
N ALA A 33 5.68 -1.98 9.03
CA ALA A 33 5.95 -1.62 10.42
C ALA A 33 7.14 -0.66 10.57
N HIS A 34 8.17 -0.76 9.71
CA HIS A 34 9.30 0.18 9.69
C HIS A 34 8.88 1.59 9.22
N CYS A 35 7.75 1.69 8.52
CA CYS A 35 7.10 2.93 8.13
C CYS A 35 6.04 3.41 9.15
N ASN A 36 6.01 2.86 10.37
CA ASN A 36 4.98 3.10 11.39
C ASN A 36 3.56 2.72 10.94
N THR A 37 3.44 1.73 10.05
CA THR A 37 2.15 1.28 9.52
C THR A 37 1.94 -0.19 9.88
N GLY A 38 0.91 -0.49 10.67
CA GLY A 38 0.70 -1.81 11.25
C GLY A 38 -0.78 -2.11 11.49
N PRO A 39 -1.19 -3.39 11.58
CA PRO A 39 -2.56 -3.72 11.92
C PRO A 39 -2.82 -3.51 13.42
N GLU A 40 -4.07 -3.22 13.78
CA GLU A 40 -4.48 -3.11 15.20
C GLU A 40 -4.42 -4.46 15.91
N THR A 41 -4.72 -5.54 15.19
CA THR A 41 -4.66 -6.92 15.68
C THR A 41 -3.75 -7.76 14.80
N VAL A 42 -3.07 -8.74 15.40
CA VAL A 42 -2.19 -9.65 14.65
C VAL A 42 -3.00 -10.36 13.56
N GLY A 43 -2.53 -10.24 12.33
CA GLY A 43 -3.20 -10.82 11.17
C GLY A 43 -4.33 -9.97 10.58
N GLY A 44 -4.65 -8.81 11.15
CA GLY A 44 -5.65 -7.89 10.60
C GLY A 44 -5.34 -7.45 9.17
N ASP A 45 -6.38 -7.31 8.34
CA ASP A 45 -6.27 -6.88 6.94
C ASP A 45 -6.10 -5.37 6.77
N THR A 46 -6.50 -4.60 7.78
CA THR A 46 -6.36 -3.15 7.79
C THR A 46 -5.12 -2.77 8.60
N LEU A 47 -4.16 -2.09 7.96
CA LEU A 47 -3.04 -1.45 8.63
C LEU A 47 -3.26 0.05 8.72
N TYR A 48 -2.95 0.60 9.89
CA TYR A 48 -3.05 2.02 10.19
C TYR A 48 -1.66 2.61 10.25
N GLY A 49 -1.47 3.74 9.57
CA GLY A 49 -0.25 4.54 9.61
C GLY A 49 -0.55 6.02 9.78
N PRO A 50 0.48 6.88 9.91
CA PRO A 50 0.28 8.31 10.05
C PRO A 50 -0.41 8.91 8.82
N GLY A 51 -1.63 9.40 8.99
CA GLY A 51 -2.43 10.03 7.94
C GLY A 51 -2.98 9.08 6.86
N LEU A 52 -2.78 7.77 6.99
CA LEU A 52 -3.22 6.79 6.00
C LEU A 52 -3.70 5.47 6.59
N GLU A 53 -4.51 4.77 5.81
CA GLU A 53 -4.94 3.40 6.05
C GLU A 53 -4.55 2.56 4.83
N LEU A 54 -4.02 1.36 5.06
CA LEU A 54 -3.76 0.35 4.03
C LEU A 54 -4.67 -0.85 4.25
N GLN A 55 -5.31 -1.31 3.18
CA GLN A 55 -6.14 -2.50 3.18
C GLN A 55 -5.47 -3.58 2.35
N LEU A 56 -5.08 -4.66 3.03
CA LEU A 56 -4.62 -5.90 2.43
C LEU A 56 -5.82 -6.67 1.86
N PRO A 57 -5.63 -7.42 0.77
CA PRO A 57 -6.67 -8.31 0.28
C PRO A 57 -6.93 -9.46 1.26
N LEU A 58 -8.21 -9.76 1.50
CA LEU A 58 -8.64 -10.79 2.45
C LEU A 58 -8.11 -12.17 2.05
N ASN A 59 -7.46 -12.86 3.00
CA ASN A 59 -6.94 -14.22 2.83
C ASN A 59 -6.06 -14.43 1.58
N GLN A 60 -5.41 -13.38 1.08
CA GLN A 60 -4.51 -13.46 -0.06
C GLN A 60 -3.05 -13.44 0.41
N ASP A 61 -2.31 -14.49 0.04
CA ASP A 61 -0.86 -14.59 0.23
C ASP A 61 -0.28 -15.33 -0.99
N PRO A 62 0.66 -14.74 -1.76
CA PRO A 62 1.29 -13.43 -1.57
C PRO A 62 0.34 -12.26 -1.86
N VAL A 63 0.61 -11.13 -1.21
CA VAL A 63 -0.08 -9.87 -1.46
C VAL A 63 0.32 -9.37 -2.85
N ARG A 64 -0.65 -9.06 -3.70
CA ARG A 64 -0.38 -8.58 -5.09
C ARG A 64 -0.73 -7.11 -5.30
N GLN A 65 -1.67 -6.61 -4.50
CA GLN A 65 -2.09 -5.22 -4.51
C GLN A 65 -2.58 -4.83 -3.12
N MET A 66 -2.58 -3.54 -2.81
CA MET A 66 -3.19 -3.00 -1.59
C MET A 66 -3.93 -1.71 -1.92
N VAL A 67 -4.97 -1.40 -1.16
CA VAL A 67 -5.67 -0.10 -1.26
C VAL A 67 -5.13 0.82 -0.17
N LEU A 68 -4.69 2.02 -0.56
CA LEU A 68 -4.30 3.09 0.34
C LEU A 68 -5.41 4.14 0.38
N THR A 69 -5.86 4.47 1.58
CA THR A 69 -6.82 5.57 1.81
C THR A 69 -6.16 6.66 2.63
N ILE A 70 -6.23 7.90 2.18
CA ILE A 70 -5.75 9.05 2.95
C ILE A 70 -6.81 9.45 4.00
N SER A 71 -6.38 9.56 5.26
CA SER A 71 -7.16 10.11 6.35
C SER A 71 -6.77 11.54 6.70
N ASP A 72 -5.50 11.93 6.44
CA ASP A 72 -4.95 13.26 6.68
C ASP A 72 -3.91 13.58 5.60
N ASP A 73 -4.19 14.52 4.70
CA ASP A 73 -3.36 14.83 3.54
C ASP A 73 -1.97 15.36 3.90
N ASP A 74 -1.86 16.17 4.96
CA ASP A 74 -0.60 16.84 5.34
C ASP A 74 0.43 15.82 5.84
N ILE A 75 -0.05 14.76 6.50
CA ILE A 75 0.78 13.69 7.06
C ILE A 75 0.98 12.55 6.06
N ALA A 76 -0.07 12.16 5.32
CA ALA A 76 -0.04 11.00 4.44
C ALA A 76 1.05 11.08 3.37
N TRP A 77 1.27 12.26 2.80
CA TRP A 77 2.20 12.41 1.69
C TRP A 77 3.65 12.03 2.06
N ILE A 78 4.07 12.36 3.28
CA ILE A 78 5.40 12.00 3.78
C ILE A 78 5.54 10.48 3.88
N MET A 79 4.49 9.79 4.34
CA MET A 79 4.47 8.33 4.46
C MET A 79 4.39 7.64 3.10
N ILE A 80 3.58 8.15 2.17
CA ILE A 80 3.48 7.65 0.79
C ILE A 80 4.85 7.68 0.11
N MET A 81 5.57 8.81 0.18
CA MET A 81 6.91 8.94 -0.40
C MET A 81 7.94 8.02 0.28
N ARG A 82 7.81 7.80 1.59
CA ARG A 82 8.68 6.87 2.33
C ARG A 82 8.44 5.42 1.90
N ILE A 83 7.19 4.98 1.83
CA ILE A 83 6.80 3.64 1.37
C ILE A 83 7.27 3.41 -0.07
N ALA A 84 7.04 4.38 -0.97
CA ALA A 84 7.47 4.26 -2.36
C ALA A 84 9.00 4.07 -2.48
N ARG A 85 9.79 4.77 -1.65
CA ARG A 85 11.26 4.66 -1.60
C ARG A 85 11.74 3.34 -1.02
N GLU A 86 11.16 2.91 0.09
CA GLU A 86 11.60 1.72 0.83
C GLU A 86 11.35 0.44 0.01
N PHE A 87 10.18 0.32 -0.60
CA PHE A 87 9.78 -0.91 -1.27
C PHE A 87 9.94 -0.88 -2.78
N GLY A 88 10.12 0.31 -3.37
CA GLY A 88 10.06 0.46 -4.82
C GLY A 88 8.71 -0.04 -5.35
N TRP A 89 7.61 0.33 -4.72
CA TRP A 89 6.27 0.03 -5.23
C TRP A 89 5.72 1.18 -6.07
N LYS A 90 4.80 0.84 -6.96
CA LYS A 90 4.04 1.81 -7.75
C LYS A 90 2.79 2.21 -6.98
N ILE A 91 2.53 3.52 -6.88
CA ILE A 91 1.33 4.05 -6.22
C ILE A 91 0.48 4.76 -7.27
N LEU A 92 -0.71 4.23 -7.54
CA LEU A 92 -1.64 4.70 -8.56
C LEU A 92 -2.79 5.47 -7.92
N ASP A 93 -2.99 6.73 -8.30
CA ASP A 93 -4.18 7.50 -7.94
C ASP A 93 -5.39 6.99 -8.70
N THR A 94 -6.43 6.53 -8.00
CA THR A 94 -7.62 5.94 -8.63
C THR A 94 -8.50 6.97 -9.33
N GLU A 95 -8.42 8.25 -8.95
CA GLU A 95 -9.23 9.31 -9.53
C GLU A 95 -8.57 9.90 -10.78
N SER A 96 -7.27 10.20 -10.69
CA SER A 96 -6.54 10.86 -11.79
C SER A 96 -5.81 9.90 -12.73
N GLY A 97 -5.62 8.64 -12.33
CA GLY A 97 -4.79 7.68 -13.04
C GLY A 97 -3.30 7.99 -13.00
N ARG A 98 -2.88 9.02 -12.23
CA ARG A 98 -1.48 9.40 -12.10
C ARG A 98 -0.73 8.37 -11.26
N GLU A 99 0.51 8.13 -11.66
CA GLU A 99 1.41 7.21 -10.99
C GLU A 99 2.49 7.98 -10.25
N PHE A 100 2.71 7.60 -9.00
CA PHE A 100 3.79 8.07 -8.18
C PHE A 100 4.80 6.94 -7.99
N GLN A 101 6.05 7.26 -8.29
CA GLN A 101 7.19 6.38 -8.09
C GLN A 101 8.29 7.22 -7.43
N ALA A 102 9.01 6.59 -6.51
CA ALA A 102 10.28 7.12 -6.05
C ALA A 102 11.42 6.71 -6.99
#